data_AF-A0A3C0DVI3-F1
#
_entry.id   AF-A0A3C0DVI3-F1
#
_cell.length_a   1.000
_cell.length_b   1.000
_cell.length_c   1.000
_cell.angle_alpha   90.00
_cell.angle_beta   90.00
_cell.angle_gamma   90.00
#
_symmetry.space_group_name_H-M   'P 1'
#
loop_
_entity.id
_entity.type
_entity.pdbx_description
1 polymer ?
#
loop_
_entity_poly.entity_id
_entity_poly.type
_entity_poly.pdbx_seq_one_letter_code
_entity_poly.pdbx_strand_id
1 'polypeptide(L)'
;MKKNTRLFVGLAFAVAFGVSTATAEVDKKAIKAAFEKAPGAEIAYIANTLVSNAKKLDKAETAMEVLRAAVSKKPSTCVSVVSFICALVPDSADKLAAEAVKLTPRYTKDIARAAAKSAPAKSGKITVAILKVTKATKHQMVYNTVVAAVPSLFRSVNQAVLAGGSSDSKGVIS
;
A
#
# COMPACT_ATOMS: atom_id res chain seq x y z
N MET A 1 47.12 -7.37 19.79
CA MET A 1 45.81 -7.79 20.33
C MET A 1 44.75 -6.81 19.84
N LYS A 2 43.74 -7.33 19.14
CA LYS A 2 42.77 -6.62 18.31
C LYS A 2 41.61 -6.10 19.17
N LYS A 3 41.43 -4.78 19.28
CA LYS A 3 40.27 -4.19 19.96
C LYS A 3 39.15 -4.00 18.93
N ASN A 4 38.18 -4.91 18.96
CA ASN A 4 36.97 -4.87 18.15
C ASN A 4 36.06 -3.75 18.65
N THR A 5 36.20 -2.56 18.06
CA THR A 5 35.21 -1.50 18.21
C THR A 5 33.99 -1.90 17.39
N ARG A 6 32.96 -2.38 18.09
CA ARG A 6 31.62 -2.59 17.55
C ARG A 6 31.07 -1.24 17.10
N LEU A 7 31.21 -0.96 15.81
CA LEU A 7 30.64 0.18 15.13
C LEU A 7 29.12 -0.02 15.12
N PHE A 8 28.43 0.52 16.12
CA PHE A 8 26.99 0.78 16.02
C PHE A 8 26.83 1.83 14.93
N VAL A 9 26.65 1.39 13.68
CA VAL A 9 26.22 2.25 12.57
C VAL A 9 24.75 2.58 12.82
N GLY A 10 24.52 3.52 13.75
CA GLY A 10 23.30 4.29 13.81
C GLY A 10 23.27 5.19 12.59
N LEU A 11 22.74 4.67 11.48
CA LEU A 11 22.50 5.45 10.28
C LEU A 11 21.32 6.39 10.55
N ALA A 12 21.60 7.51 11.21
CA ALA A 12 20.68 8.62 11.32
C ALA A 12 20.56 9.28 9.93
N PHE A 13 19.67 8.75 9.09
CA PHE A 13 19.20 9.46 7.91
C PHE A 13 18.31 10.62 8.37
N ALA A 14 18.94 11.74 8.72
CA ALA A 14 18.26 13.01 8.87
C ALA A 14 17.78 13.45 7.49
N VAL A 15 16.57 13.04 7.10
CA VAL A 15 15.89 13.62 5.94
C VAL A 15 15.39 15.00 6.35
N ALA A 16 16.27 15.99 6.24
CA ALA A 16 15.91 17.39 6.37
C ALA A 16 14.99 17.77 5.22
N PHE A 17 13.68 17.76 5.46
CA PHE A 17 12.72 18.40 4.56
C PHE A 17 12.79 19.91 4.81
N GLY A 18 13.51 20.60 3.90
CA GLY A 18 13.63 22.03 3.88
C GLY A 18 12.26 22.71 3.78
N VAL A 19 12.12 23.79 4.53
CA VAL A 19 10.97 24.68 4.51
C VAL A 19 11.02 25.45 3.18
N SER A 20 10.18 25.07 2.21
CA SER A 20 9.89 25.90 1.05
C SER A 20 8.38 26.13 0.96
N THR A 21 8.01 27.39 1.23
CA THR A 21 6.67 27.94 1.10
C THR A 21 6.25 28.05 -0.37
N ALA A 22 4.94 27.87 -0.61
CA ALA A 22 4.19 28.23 -1.82
C ALA A 22 4.13 27.23 -2.99
N THR A 23 3.62 26.02 -2.73
CA THR A 23 2.47 25.34 -3.37
C THR A 23 2.41 23.94 -2.75
N ALA A 24 1.22 23.51 -2.30
CA ALA A 24 1.04 22.21 -1.66
C ALA A 24 0.97 21.09 -2.72
N GLU A 25 2.08 20.87 -3.43
CA GLU A 25 2.23 19.71 -4.29
C GLU A 25 3.10 18.67 -3.59
N VAL A 26 2.68 17.41 -3.63
CA VAL A 26 3.49 16.29 -3.18
C VAL A 26 4.82 16.33 -3.93
N ASP A 27 5.93 16.51 -3.21
CA ASP A 27 7.26 16.59 -3.82
C ASP A 27 7.74 15.21 -4.31
N LYS A 28 7.27 14.85 -5.51
CA LYS A 28 7.56 13.58 -6.17
C LYS A 28 9.07 13.38 -6.41
N LYS A 29 9.82 14.47 -6.56
CA LYS A 29 11.28 14.42 -6.75
C LYS A 29 11.97 14.06 -5.44
N ALA A 30 11.57 14.68 -4.33
CA ALA A 30 12.10 14.33 -3.02
C ALA A 30 11.78 12.87 -2.62
N ILE A 31 10.57 12.39 -2.92
CA ILE A 31 10.18 11.00 -2.68
C ILE A 31 11.07 10.04 -3.49
N LYS A 32 11.26 10.29 -4.79
CA LYS A 32 12.14 9.45 -5.62
C LYS A 32 13.58 9.45 -5.12
N ALA A 33 14.11 10.63 -4.77
CA ALA A 33 15.47 10.76 -4.24
C ALA A 33 15.66 9.98 -2.92
N ALA A 34 14.65 9.96 -2.05
CA ALA A 34 14.69 9.17 -0.81
C ALA A 34 14.82 7.66 -1.08
N PHE A 35 14.26 7.17 -2.19
CA PHE A 35 14.35 5.75 -2.58
C PHE A 35 15.56 5.40 -3.46
N GLU A 36 16.19 6.36 -4.12
CA GLU A 36 17.35 6.10 -4.98
C GLU A 36 18.53 5.50 -4.23
N LYS A 37 18.81 6.04 -3.03
CA LYS A 37 19.92 5.62 -2.15
C LYS A 37 19.52 4.59 -1.09
N ALA A 38 18.22 4.25 -1.00
CA ALA A 38 17.71 3.37 0.03
C ALA A 38 18.13 1.90 -0.18
N PRO A 39 18.73 1.24 0.84
CA PRO A 39 18.86 -0.21 0.87
C PRO A 39 17.49 -0.88 0.80
N GLY A 40 17.38 -2.02 0.12
CA GLY A 40 16.08 -2.68 -0.08
C GLY A 40 15.32 -3.03 1.20
N ALA A 41 16.03 -3.21 2.32
CA ALA A 41 15.43 -3.47 3.63
C ALA A 41 14.80 -2.22 4.26
N GLU A 42 15.27 -1.02 3.91
CA GLU A 42 14.83 0.26 4.48
C GLU A 42 13.68 0.89 3.69
N ILE A 43 13.40 0.41 2.48
CA ILE A 43 12.35 0.95 1.61
C ILE A 43 10.99 1.04 2.35
N ALA A 44 10.61 0.00 3.09
CA ALA A 44 9.34 0.02 3.83
C ALA A 44 9.35 1.04 4.99
N TYR A 45 10.49 1.20 5.66
CA TYR A 45 10.66 2.17 6.75
C TYR A 45 10.66 3.62 6.25
N ILE A 46 11.35 3.89 5.14
CA ILE A 46 11.37 5.19 4.48
C ILE A 46 9.96 5.53 3.99
N ALA A 47 9.26 4.59 3.36
CA ALA A 47 7.87 4.76 2.95
C ALA A 47 6.96 5.16 4.12
N ASN A 48 7.07 4.46 5.25
CA ASN A 48 6.31 4.77 6.46
C ASN A 48 6.61 6.18 6.98
N THR A 49 7.89 6.56 7.04
CA THR A 49 8.32 7.87 7.54
C THR A 49 7.81 9.00 6.64
N LEU A 50 7.94 8.87 5.32
CA LEU A 50 7.47 9.86 4.35
C LEU A 50 5.96 10.09 4.46
N VAL A 51 5.17 9.02 4.52
CA VAL A 51 3.70 9.13 4.63
C VAL A 51 3.28 9.61 6.02
N SER A 52 4.01 9.25 7.08
CA SER A 52 3.71 9.70 8.44
C SER A 52 3.94 11.20 8.62
N ASN A 53 5.01 11.73 8.01
CA ASN A 53 5.37 13.15 8.06
C ASN A 53 4.57 14.03 7.08
N ALA A 54 3.83 13.42 6.15
CA ALA A 54 2.98 14.17 5.22
C ALA A 54 1.82 14.85 5.95
N LYS A 55 1.42 16.02 5.43
CA LYS A 55 0.23 16.72 5.92
C LYS A 55 -1.01 15.84 5.77
N LYS A 56 -1.98 15.96 6.69
CA LYS A 56 -3.20 15.15 6.67
C LYS A 56 -3.95 15.21 5.34
N LEU A 57 -3.99 16.38 4.70
CA LEU A 57 -4.66 16.61 3.41
C LEU A 57 -3.95 15.88 2.26
N ASP A 58 -2.62 15.84 2.28
CA ASP A 58 -1.79 15.30 1.19
C ASP A 58 -1.35 13.86 1.43
N LYS A 59 -1.75 13.27 2.58
CA LYS A 59 -1.26 11.97 3.06
C LYS A 59 -1.59 10.84 2.09
N ALA A 60 -2.78 10.87 1.49
CA ALA A 60 -3.23 9.89 0.51
C ALA A 60 -2.44 9.99 -0.81
N GLU A 61 -2.20 11.20 -1.29
CA GLU A 61 -1.44 11.42 -2.52
C GLU A 61 0.03 11.06 -2.31
N THR A 62 0.60 11.45 -1.17
CA THR A 62 1.96 11.08 -0.78
C THR A 62 2.10 9.56 -0.68
N ALA A 63 1.13 8.86 -0.08
CA ALA A 63 1.13 7.39 -0.02
C ALA A 63 1.13 6.73 -1.40
N MET A 64 0.41 7.30 -2.37
CA MET A 64 0.36 6.77 -3.73
C MET A 64 1.70 6.94 -4.46
N GLU A 65 2.32 8.12 -4.35
CA GLU A 65 3.63 8.40 -4.96
C GLU A 65 4.75 7.60 -4.30
N VAL A 66 4.71 7.47 -2.97
CA VAL A 66 5.63 6.62 -2.19
C VAL A 66 5.50 5.15 -2.61
N LEU A 67 4.27 4.65 -2.75
CA LEU A 67 4.02 3.29 -3.22
C LEU A 67 4.62 3.07 -4.62
N ARG A 68 4.37 3.97 -5.56
CA ARG A 68 4.90 3.88 -6.93
C ARG A 68 6.43 3.89 -6.92
N ALA A 69 7.05 4.84 -6.22
CA ALA A 69 8.50 4.95 -6.15
C ALA A 69 9.16 3.72 -5.51
N ALA A 70 8.62 3.23 -4.38
CA ALA A 70 9.12 2.05 -3.70
C ALA A 70 9.00 0.78 -4.57
N VAL A 71 7.86 0.61 -5.24
CA VAL A 71 7.60 -0.54 -6.11
C VAL A 71 8.48 -0.50 -7.36
N SER A 72 8.67 0.67 -7.97
CA SER A 72 9.58 0.84 -9.12
C SER A 72 11.03 0.50 -8.75
N LYS A 73 11.46 0.83 -7.53
CA LYS A 73 12.82 0.50 -7.05
C LYS A 73 12.97 -0.98 -6.75
N LYS A 74 12.04 -1.56 -6.00
CA LYS A 74 12.09 -2.98 -5.61
C LYS A 74 10.69 -3.56 -5.43
N PRO A 75 10.14 -4.24 -6.46
CA PRO A 75 8.81 -4.83 -6.42
C PRO A 75 8.57 -5.79 -5.25
N SER A 76 9.60 -6.50 -4.77
CA SER A 76 9.46 -7.43 -3.65
C SER A 76 9.16 -6.77 -2.30
N THR A 77 9.35 -5.45 -2.19
CA THR A 77 8.99 -4.68 -0.98
C THR A 77 7.54 -4.21 -0.96
N CYS A 78 6.80 -4.40 -2.06
CA CYS A 78 5.44 -3.90 -2.25
C CYS A 78 4.51 -4.31 -1.10
N VAL A 79 4.54 -5.57 -0.68
CA VAL A 79 3.66 -6.11 0.37
C VAL A 79 3.88 -5.37 1.71
N SER A 80 5.15 -5.16 2.09
CA SER A 80 5.50 -4.45 3.31
C SER A 80 5.07 -2.99 3.23
N VAL A 81 5.33 -2.32 2.10
CA VAL A 81 4.95 -0.93 1.88
C VAL A 81 3.43 -0.75 1.96
N VAL A 82 2.66 -1.61 1.28
CA VAL A 82 1.18 -1.62 1.33
C VAL A 82 0.68 -1.77 2.75
N SER A 83 1.30 -2.67 3.53
CA SER A 83 0.92 -2.89 4.94
C SER A 83 1.03 -1.60 5.76
N PHE A 84 2.13 -0.86 5.61
CA PHE A 84 2.35 0.38 6.34
C PHE A 84 1.43 1.51 5.86
N ILE A 85 1.38 1.76 4.55
CA ILE A 85 0.60 2.90 4.02
C ILE A 85 -0.91 2.71 4.23
N CYS A 86 -1.43 1.48 4.16
CA CYS A 86 -2.85 1.21 4.41
C CYS A 86 -3.20 1.39 5.90
N ALA A 87 -2.25 1.16 6.81
CA ALA A 87 -2.43 1.43 8.23
C ALA A 87 -2.43 2.94 8.52
N LEU A 88 -1.61 3.72 7.79
CA LEU A 88 -1.52 5.18 7.95
C LEU A 88 -2.68 5.93 7.28
N VAL A 89 -3.18 5.43 6.16
CA VAL A 89 -4.24 6.06 5.36
C VAL A 89 -5.32 5.02 5.00
N PRO A 90 -6.08 4.52 6.01
CA PRO A 90 -7.07 3.46 5.78
C PRO A 90 -8.17 3.88 4.81
N ASP A 91 -8.50 5.17 4.72
CA ASP A 91 -9.52 5.69 3.80
C ASP A 91 -9.14 5.60 2.32
N SER A 92 -7.85 5.47 2.01
CA SER A 92 -7.34 5.29 0.63
C SER A 92 -6.77 3.88 0.38
N ALA A 93 -6.95 2.96 1.34
CA ALA A 93 -6.38 1.61 1.27
C ALA A 93 -6.88 0.80 0.06
N ASP A 94 -8.12 1.04 -0.39
CA ASP A 94 -8.71 0.42 -1.58
C ASP A 94 -7.97 0.84 -2.86
N LYS A 95 -7.75 2.14 -3.05
CA LYS A 95 -7.01 2.69 -4.21
C LYS A 95 -5.54 2.27 -4.18
N LEU A 96 -4.90 2.32 -3.01
CA LEU A 96 -3.49 1.93 -2.84
C LEU A 96 -3.27 0.44 -3.12
N ALA A 97 -4.14 -0.44 -2.60
CA ALA A 97 -4.05 -1.86 -2.86
C ALA A 97 -4.31 -2.19 -4.34
N ALA A 98 -5.31 -1.56 -4.96
CA ALA A 98 -5.57 -1.72 -6.39
C ALA A 98 -4.39 -1.31 -7.26
N GLU A 99 -3.77 -0.16 -6.97
CA GLU A 99 -2.57 0.31 -7.68
C GLU A 99 -1.38 -0.63 -7.47
N ALA A 100 -1.13 -1.07 -6.23
CA ALA A 100 -0.08 -2.03 -5.92
C ALA A 100 -0.22 -3.33 -6.73
N VAL A 101 -1.46 -3.81 -6.89
CA VAL A 101 -1.77 -4.99 -7.71
C VAL A 101 -1.57 -4.74 -9.20
N LYS A 102 -1.88 -3.54 -9.72
CA LYS A 102 -1.55 -3.18 -11.11
C LYS A 102 -0.05 -3.21 -11.37
N LEU A 103 0.73 -2.63 -10.45
CA LEU A 103 2.18 -2.56 -10.58
C LEU A 103 2.87 -3.92 -10.35
N THR A 104 2.29 -4.75 -9.48
CA THR A 104 2.86 -6.07 -9.14
C THR A 104 1.81 -7.19 -9.08
N PRO A 105 1.26 -7.61 -10.23
CA PRO A 105 0.20 -8.64 -10.29
C PRO A 105 0.62 -10.02 -9.77
N ARG A 106 1.92 -10.24 -9.58
CA ARG A 106 2.49 -11.46 -8.99
C ARG A 106 2.27 -11.55 -7.47
N TYR A 107 2.16 -10.41 -6.78
CA TYR A 107 2.00 -10.33 -5.32
C TYR A 107 0.55 -10.08 -4.89
N THR A 108 -0.44 -10.25 -5.78
CA THR A 108 -1.86 -9.95 -5.51
C THR A 108 -2.35 -10.56 -4.21
N LYS A 109 -2.04 -11.84 -3.95
CA LYS A 109 -2.47 -12.56 -2.75
C LYS A 109 -1.95 -11.87 -1.49
N ASP A 110 -0.65 -11.61 -1.46
CA ASP A 110 0.01 -11.04 -0.29
C ASP A 110 -0.37 -9.56 -0.07
N ILE A 111 -0.56 -8.81 -1.16
CA ILE A 111 -1.06 -7.42 -1.13
C ILE A 111 -2.48 -7.38 -0.56
N ALA A 112 -3.38 -8.24 -1.05
CA ALA A 112 -4.76 -8.29 -0.56
C ALA A 112 -4.80 -8.64 0.93
N ARG A 113 -4.00 -9.62 1.36
CA ARG A 113 -3.86 -10.00 2.77
C ARG A 113 -3.33 -8.86 3.63
N ALA A 114 -2.25 -8.22 3.19
CA ALA A 114 -1.61 -7.10 3.88
C ALA A 114 -2.57 -5.93 4.05
N ALA A 115 -3.15 -5.45 2.94
CA ALA A 115 -4.08 -4.32 2.96
C ALA A 115 -5.30 -4.59 3.85
N ALA A 116 -5.88 -5.80 3.77
CA ALA A 116 -7.02 -6.17 4.58
C ALA A 116 -6.70 -6.24 6.09
N LYS A 117 -5.49 -6.69 6.46
CA LYS A 117 -5.04 -6.68 7.87
C LYS A 117 -4.77 -5.27 8.37
N SER A 118 -4.21 -4.40 7.52
CA SER A 118 -3.89 -3.02 7.87
C SER A 118 -5.12 -2.12 7.94
N ALA A 119 -6.15 -2.39 7.13
CA ALA A 119 -7.42 -1.67 7.16
C ALA A 119 -8.62 -2.65 7.19
N PRO A 120 -8.85 -3.36 8.32
CA PRO A 120 -9.92 -4.34 8.47
C PRO A 120 -11.29 -3.79 8.08
N ALA A 121 -11.64 -2.60 8.58
CA ALA A 121 -12.92 -1.95 8.32
C ALA A 121 -13.19 -1.63 6.84
N LYS A 122 -12.16 -1.63 5.99
CA LYS A 122 -12.26 -1.37 4.55
C LYS A 122 -11.98 -2.60 3.71
N SER A 123 -11.82 -3.78 4.32
CA SER A 123 -11.52 -5.07 3.67
C SER A 123 -12.46 -5.39 2.50
N GLY A 124 -13.75 -5.10 2.63
CA GLY A 124 -14.72 -5.25 1.54
C GLY A 124 -14.41 -4.36 0.33
N LYS A 125 -14.14 -3.06 0.56
CA LYS A 125 -13.78 -2.11 -0.51
C LYS A 125 -12.45 -2.45 -1.16
N ILE A 126 -11.45 -2.84 -0.35
CA ILE A 126 -10.14 -3.31 -0.82
C ILE A 126 -10.31 -4.53 -1.74
N THR A 127 -11.13 -5.50 -1.32
CA THR A 127 -11.43 -6.69 -2.13
C THR A 127 -12.01 -6.27 -3.47
N VAL A 128 -13.10 -5.50 -3.48
CA VAL A 128 -13.75 -5.03 -4.71
C VAL A 128 -12.77 -4.27 -5.62
N ALA A 129 -11.93 -3.40 -5.07
CA ALA A 129 -10.97 -2.63 -5.84
C ALA A 129 -9.90 -3.52 -6.50
N ILE A 130 -9.41 -4.53 -5.79
CA ILE A 130 -8.46 -5.52 -6.33
C ILE A 130 -9.14 -6.39 -7.40
N LEU A 131 -10.39 -6.83 -7.17
CA LEU A 131 -11.15 -7.62 -8.14
C LEU A 131 -11.33 -6.88 -9.47
N LYS A 132 -11.70 -5.59 -9.41
CA LYS A 132 -11.83 -4.73 -10.61
C LYS A 132 -10.54 -4.65 -11.44
N VAL A 133 -9.38 -4.68 -10.79
CA VAL A 133 -8.07 -4.65 -11.47
C VAL A 133 -7.67 -6.02 -12.02
N THR A 134 -7.96 -7.09 -11.29
CA THR A 134 -7.45 -8.43 -11.59
C THR A 134 -8.27 -9.22 -12.60
N LYS A 135 -9.51 -8.78 -12.87
CA LYS A 135 -10.50 -9.49 -13.69
C LYS A 135 -10.83 -10.89 -13.13
N ALA A 136 -11.89 -11.52 -13.65
CA ALA A 136 -12.59 -12.68 -13.08
C ALA A 136 -11.70 -13.86 -12.63
N THR A 137 -10.53 -14.08 -13.22
CA THR A 137 -9.71 -15.28 -13.01
C THR A 137 -9.09 -15.41 -11.62
N LYS A 138 -8.99 -14.32 -10.85
CA LYS A 138 -8.41 -14.33 -9.49
C LYS A 138 -9.42 -14.06 -8.37
N HIS A 139 -10.71 -14.01 -8.69
CA HIS A 139 -11.75 -13.57 -7.74
C HIS A 139 -11.79 -14.40 -6.47
N GLN A 140 -11.86 -15.71 -6.61
CA GLN A 140 -11.97 -16.62 -5.48
C GLN A 140 -10.70 -16.63 -4.61
N MET A 141 -9.53 -16.47 -5.23
CA MET A 141 -8.25 -16.40 -4.52
C MET A 141 -8.14 -15.13 -3.67
N VAL A 142 -8.50 -13.97 -4.22
CA VAL A 142 -8.48 -12.70 -3.48
C VAL A 142 -9.51 -12.73 -2.35
N TYR A 143 -10.73 -13.17 -2.64
CA TYR A 143 -11.80 -13.28 -1.64
C TYR A 143 -11.40 -14.18 -0.47
N ASN A 144 -11.00 -15.42 -0.74
CA ASN A 144 -10.60 -16.37 0.30
C ASN A 144 -9.42 -15.85 1.13
N THR A 145 -8.49 -15.15 0.48
CA THR A 145 -7.32 -14.59 1.17
C THR A 145 -7.71 -13.45 2.11
N VAL A 146 -8.60 -12.55 1.68
CA VAL A 146 -9.08 -11.45 2.54
C VAL A 146 -9.94 -11.98 3.68
N VAL A 147 -10.83 -12.93 3.41
CA VAL A 147 -11.64 -13.58 4.46
C VAL A 147 -10.75 -14.29 5.49
N ALA A 148 -9.73 -15.03 5.05
CA ALA A 148 -8.77 -15.66 5.95
C ALA A 148 -7.91 -14.64 6.72
N ALA A 149 -7.70 -13.43 6.15
CA ALA A 149 -6.98 -12.36 6.80
C ALA A 149 -7.81 -11.66 7.88
N VAL A 150 -9.13 -11.57 7.68
CA VAL A 150 -10.07 -10.88 8.56
C VAL A 150 -11.37 -11.69 8.75
N PRO A 151 -11.32 -12.84 9.43
CA PRO A 151 -12.48 -13.76 9.51
C PRO A 151 -13.71 -13.12 10.15
N SER A 152 -13.50 -12.23 11.13
CA SER A 152 -14.56 -11.50 11.83
C SER A 152 -15.39 -10.59 10.92
N LEU A 153 -14.84 -10.18 9.78
CA LEU A 153 -15.48 -9.25 8.84
C LEU A 153 -16.01 -9.96 7.58
N PHE A 154 -16.05 -11.30 7.58
CA PHE A 154 -16.55 -12.11 6.46
C PHE A 154 -17.87 -11.60 5.86
N ARG A 155 -18.88 -11.34 6.70
CA ARG A 155 -20.19 -10.85 6.24
C ARG A 155 -20.09 -9.51 5.52
N SER A 156 -19.26 -8.60 6.03
CA SER A 156 -19.04 -7.29 5.41
C SER A 156 -18.29 -7.39 4.09
N VAL A 157 -17.26 -8.25 4.02
CA VAL A 157 -16.52 -8.52 2.79
C VAL A 157 -17.44 -9.12 1.73
N ASN A 158 -18.24 -10.12 2.10
CA ASN A 158 -19.20 -10.76 1.20
C ASN A 158 -20.23 -9.77 0.65
N GLN A 159 -20.84 -8.96 1.51
CA GLN A 159 -21.80 -7.93 1.07
C GLN A 159 -21.15 -6.91 0.13
N ALA A 160 -19.93 -6.46 0.43
CA ALA A 160 -19.22 -5.53 -0.45
C ALA A 160 -18.93 -6.14 -1.82
N VAL A 161 -18.53 -7.41 -1.88
CA VAL A 161 -18.27 -8.12 -3.15
C VAL A 161 -19.56 -8.32 -3.94
N LEU A 162 -20.67 -8.70 -3.29
CA LEU A 162 -21.98 -8.84 -3.92
C LEU A 162 -22.49 -7.50 -4.46
N ALA A 163 -22.41 -6.43 -3.67
CA ALA A 163 -22.78 -5.08 -4.11
C ALA A 163 -21.86 -4.55 -5.24
N GLY A 164 -20.57 -4.90 -5.18
CA GLY A 164 -19.58 -4.57 -6.19
C GLY A 164 -19.80 -5.29 -7.52
N GLY A 165 -20.19 -6.57 -7.48
CA GLY A 165 -20.51 -7.37 -8.67
C GLY A 165 -21.92 -7.08 -9.24
N SER A 166 -22.88 -6.72 -8.39
CA SER A 166 -24.21 -6.27 -8.81
C SER A 166 -24.17 -4.94 -9.55
N SER A 167 -23.16 -4.09 -9.32
CA SER A 167 -23.01 -2.82 -10.04
C SER A 167 -22.57 -2.99 -11.51
N ASP A 168 -21.99 -4.15 -11.86
CA ASP A 168 -21.67 -4.51 -13.25
C ASP A 168 -22.85 -5.26 -13.92
N SER A 169 -23.95 -5.50 -13.19
CA SER A 169 -25.15 -6.18 -13.70
C SER A 169 -26.20 -5.20 -14.25
N LYS A 170 -25.78 -4.26 -15.11
CA LYS A 170 -26.69 -3.67 -16.11
C LYS A 170 -26.52 -4.44 -17.41
N GLY A 171 -27.33 -5.50 -17.56
CA GLY A 171 -27.33 -6.42 -18.70
C GLY A 171 -26.38 -7.60 -18.43
N VAL A 172 -26.81 -8.86 -18.37
CA VAL A 172 -27.87 -9.54 -19.10
C VAL A 172 -28.37 -10.65 -18.18
N ILE A 173 -29.65 -10.59 -17.83
CA ILE A 173 -30.45 -11.79 -17.57
C ILE A 173 -31.33 -11.91 -18.81
N SER A 174 -30.95 -12.84 -19.67
CA SER A 174 -31.76 -13.40 -20.76
C SER A 174 -31.58 -14.90 -20.69
#